data_AF-A0A3M1HIG1-F1
#
_entry.id   AF-A0A3M1HIG1-F1
#
_cell.length_a   1.000
_cell.length_b   1.000
_cell.length_c   1.000
_cell.angle_alpha   90.00
_cell.angle_beta   90.00
_cell.angle_gamma   90.00
#
_symmetry.space_group_name_H-M   'P 1'
#
loop_
_entity.id
_entity.type
_entity.pdbx_description
1 polymer ?
#
loop_
_entity_poly.entity_id
_entity_poly.type
_entity_poly.pdbx_seq_one_letter_code
_entity_poly.pdbx_strand_id
1 'polypeptide(L)'
;EYYWKPIYIPEAFKNLEAHNTYVELAAEGGIFILILFLTILVLVIVNFHLAERRLRNKDPGMSLIMRGGKIGFLGWMFCAFFLSATGDRMLWVIVGYSVASLLVSIQVAKSIDLEKKQEEIKGNLSPISHAA
;
A
#
# COMPACT_ATOMS: atom_id res chain seq x y z
N GLU A 1 -59.28 -0.02 -9.07
CA GLU A 1 -58.33 0.97 -9.62
C GLU A 1 -57.28 1.26 -8.55
N TYR A 2 -56.15 0.56 -8.60
CA TYR A 2 -55.09 0.68 -7.59
C TYR A 2 -54.15 1.82 -7.97
N TYR A 3 -54.33 2.98 -7.34
CA TYR A 3 -53.45 4.13 -7.50
C TYR A 3 -52.10 3.86 -6.84
N TRP A 4 -51.08 3.58 -7.65
CA TRP A 4 -49.69 3.76 -7.25
C TRP A 4 -49.46 5.24 -6.96
N LYS A 5 -49.32 5.61 -5.68
CA LYS A 5 -48.73 6.89 -5.30
C LYS A 5 -47.21 6.71 -5.32
N PRO A 6 -46.45 7.45 -6.16
CA PRO A 6 -45.00 7.47 -6.01
C PRO A 6 -44.70 7.95 -4.60
N ILE A 7 -43.90 7.19 -3.87
CA ILE A 7 -43.39 7.59 -2.56
C ILE A 7 -42.67 8.93 -2.79
N TYR A 8 -43.22 10.00 -2.23
CA TYR A 8 -42.61 11.31 -2.28
C TYR A 8 -41.35 11.25 -1.41
N ILE A 9 -40.21 10.96 -2.00
CA ILE A 9 -38.92 11.10 -1.34
C ILE A 9 -38.66 12.61 -1.32
N PRO A 10 -38.68 13.27 -0.13
CA PRO A 10 -38.42 14.69 -0.06
C PRO A 10 -37.07 15.00 -0.71
N GLU A 11 -36.97 16.06 -1.52
CA GLU A 11 -35.71 16.51 -2.14
C GLU A 11 -34.58 16.69 -1.10
N ALA A 12 -34.93 16.91 0.16
CA ALA A 12 -34.01 16.93 1.30
C ALA A 12 -33.16 15.66 1.46
N PHE A 13 -33.60 14.49 0.97
CA PHE A 13 -32.85 13.24 1.01
C PHE A 13 -31.98 13.01 -0.23
N LYS A 14 -32.11 13.84 -1.27
CA LYS A 14 -31.35 13.69 -2.53
C LYS A 14 -29.86 14.00 -2.36
N ASN A 15 -29.48 14.67 -1.27
CA ASN A 15 -28.12 15.13 -0.99
C ASN A 15 -27.48 14.44 0.22
N LEU A 16 -28.03 13.34 0.73
CA LEU A 16 -27.37 12.53 1.78
C LEU A 16 -26.35 11.58 1.13
N GLU A 17 -25.49 12.12 0.27
CA GLU A 17 -24.28 11.40 -0.12
C GLU A 17 -23.36 11.38 1.10
N ALA A 18 -22.97 10.19 1.54
CA ALA A 18 -22.04 10.06 2.64
C ALA A 18 -20.71 10.69 2.21
N HIS A 19 -20.34 11.83 2.80
CA HIS A 19 -19.09 12.55 2.50
C HIS A 19 -17.81 11.81 2.93
N ASN A 20 -17.92 10.52 3.27
CA ASN A 20 -16.84 9.72 3.79
C ASN A 20 -16.91 8.32 3.17
N THR A 21 -15.84 7.95 2.47
CA THR A 21 -15.67 6.65 1.80
C THR A 21 -15.95 5.45 2.71
N TYR A 22 -15.54 5.53 3.97
CA TYR A 22 -15.74 4.45 4.95
C TYR A 22 -17.22 4.29 5.31
N VAL A 23 -17.95 5.40 5.46
CA VAL A 23 -19.39 5.39 5.79
C VAL A 23 -20.19 4.93 4.58
N GLU A 24 -19.82 5.38 3.40
CA GLU A 24 -20.41 4.98 2.13
C GLU A 24 -20.29 3.46 1.91
N LEU A 25 -19.07 2.90 2.01
CA LEU A 25 -18.85 1.46 1.87
C LEU A 25 -19.60 0.63 2.90
N ALA A 26 -19.71 1.13 4.14
CA ALA A 26 -20.46 0.45 5.19
C ALA A 26 -21.98 0.52 4.95
N ALA A 27 -22.48 1.61 4.36
CA ALA A 27 -23.90 1.78 4.04
C ALA A 27 -24.32 0.93 2.83
N GLU A 28 -23.49 0.87 1.79
CA GLU A 28 -23.78 0.09 0.57
C GLU A 28 -23.49 -1.40 0.74
N GLY A 29 -22.36 -1.72 1.36
CA GLY A 29 -21.81 -3.07 1.40
C GLY A 29 -21.90 -3.75 2.77
N GLY A 30 -22.35 -3.04 3.80
CA GLY A 30 -22.36 -3.52 5.17
C GLY A 30 -20.97 -3.69 5.77
N ILE A 31 -20.94 -4.29 6.96
CA ILE A 31 -19.72 -4.49 7.75
C ILE A 31 -18.67 -5.36 7.05
N PHE A 32 -19.09 -6.33 6.24
CA PHE A 32 -18.17 -7.25 5.56
C PHE A 32 -17.28 -6.55 4.53
N ILE A 33 -17.87 -5.67 3.71
CA ILE A 33 -17.11 -4.89 2.72
C ILE A 33 -16.18 -3.90 3.42
N LEU A 34 -16.62 -3.29 4.52
CA LEU A 34 -15.77 -2.42 5.31
C LEU A 34 -14.54 -3.16 5.86
N ILE A 35 -14.72 -4.36 6.41
CA ILE A 35 -13.61 -5.19 6.91
C ILE A 35 -12.63 -5.53 5.78
N LEU A 36 -13.14 -5.93 4.61
CA LEU A 36 -12.31 -6.23 3.44
C LEU A 36 -11.51 -5.00 3.02
N PHE A 37 -12.15 -3.84 2.95
CA PHE A 37 -11.52 -2.58 2.60
C PHE A 37 -10.40 -2.20 3.58
N LEU A 38 -10.69 -2.23 4.89
CA LEU A 38 -9.69 -1.97 5.93
C LEU A 38 -8.52 -2.96 5.86
N THR A 39 -8.79 -4.22 5.55
CA THR A 39 -7.74 -5.23 5.36
C THR A 39 -6.81 -4.84 4.21
N ILE A 40 -7.33 -4.36 3.09
CA ILE A 40 -6.52 -3.88 1.96
C ILE A 40 -5.63 -2.71 2.41
N LEU A 41 -6.18 -1.73 3.13
CA LEU A 41 -5.40 -0.59 3.63
C LEU A 41 -4.27 -1.03 4.57
N VAL A 42 -4.56 -1.95 5.49
CA VAL A 42 -3.54 -2.51 6.39
C VAL A 42 -2.45 -3.24 5.61
N LEU A 43 -2.82 -4.06 4.62
CA LEU A 43 -1.86 -4.78 3.78
C LEU A 43 -0.91 -3.85 3.03
N VAL A 44 -1.41 -2.72 2.51
CA VAL A 44 -0.57 -1.70 1.86
C VAL A 44 0.48 -1.16 2.84
N ILE A 45 0.07 -0.81 4.07
CA ILE A 45 0.99 -0.33 5.11
C ILE A 45 2.01 -1.41 5.48
N VAL A 46 1.58 -2.66 5.64
CA VAL A 46 2.45 -3.79 5.95
C VAL A 46 3.48 -3.99 4.84
N ASN A 47 3.09 -3.93 3.57
CA ASN A 47 4.00 -4.08 2.44
C ASN A 47 5.12 -3.03 2.47
N PHE A 48 4.78 -1.74 2.62
CA PHE A 48 5.79 -0.70 2.74
C PHE A 48 6.67 -0.85 3.98
N HIS A 49 6.06 -1.24 5.12
CA HIS A 49 6.81 -1.44 6.35
C HIS A 49 7.82 -2.59 6.25
N LEU A 50 7.43 -3.71 5.63
CA LEU A 50 8.31 -4.85 5.39
C LEU A 50 9.41 -4.50 4.38
N ALA A 51 9.08 -3.75 3.32
CA ALA A 51 10.05 -3.27 2.34
C ALA A 51 11.10 -2.34 2.98
N GLU A 52 10.65 -1.36 3.77
CA GLU A 52 11.51 -0.44 4.53
C GLU A 52 12.43 -1.23 5.48
N ARG A 53 11.88 -2.13 6.31
CA ARG A 53 12.68 -2.89 7.28
C ARG A 53 13.73 -3.77 6.61
N ARG A 54 13.41 -4.36 5.46
CA ARG A 54 14.32 -5.24 4.72
C ARG A 54 15.52 -4.47 4.14
N LEU A 55 15.31 -3.24 3.70
CA LEU A 55 16.35 -2.43 3.08
C LEU A 55 17.09 -1.53 4.06
N ARG A 56 16.56 -1.27 5.25
CA ARG A 56 17.12 -0.34 6.24
C ARG A 56 18.63 -0.44 6.45
N ASN A 57 19.16 -1.66 6.54
CA ASN A 57 20.59 -1.91 6.80
C ASN A 57 21.40 -2.28 5.55
N LYS A 58 20.74 -2.37 4.38
CA LYS A 58 21.34 -2.81 3.12
C LYS A 58 21.47 -1.65 2.13
N ASP A 59 20.40 -0.89 1.99
CA ASP A 59 20.31 0.29 1.14
C ASP A 59 19.44 1.35 1.85
N PRO A 60 20.05 2.25 2.63
CA PRO A 60 19.33 3.31 3.35
C PRO A 60 18.57 4.26 2.42
N GLY A 61 19.09 4.50 1.20
CA GLY A 61 18.44 5.36 0.21
C GLY A 61 17.13 4.76 -0.28
N MET A 62 17.17 3.50 -0.69
CA MET A 62 15.97 2.78 -1.12
C MET A 62 14.99 2.56 0.05
N SER A 63 15.50 2.32 1.27
CA SER A 63 14.67 2.29 2.48
C SER A 63 13.92 3.60 2.72
N LEU A 64 14.52 4.75 2.42
CA LEU A 64 13.88 6.06 2.59
C LEU A 64 12.72 6.24 1.60
N ILE A 65 12.88 5.76 0.36
CA ILE A 65 11.83 5.76 -0.67
C ILE A 65 10.63 4.92 -0.20
N MET A 66 10.86 3.72 0.33
CA MET A 66 9.79 2.86 0.87
C MET A 66 9.05 3.55 2.04
N ARG A 67 9.79 4.23 2.91
CA ARG A 67 9.22 5.02 4.01
C ARG A 67 8.39 6.20 3.50
N GLY A 68 8.84 6.87 2.45
CA GLY A 68 8.10 7.94 1.77
C GLY A 68 6.75 7.45 1.24
N GLY A 69 6.74 6.31 0.54
CA GLY A 69 5.50 5.67 0.07
C GLY A 69 4.52 5.36 1.21
N LYS A 70 5.02 4.83 2.32
CA LYS A 70 4.21 4.57 3.53
C LYS A 70 3.57 5.84 4.10
N ILE A 71 4.36 6.91 4.27
CA ILE A 71 3.88 8.17 4.83
C ILE A 71 2.88 8.84 3.89
N GLY A 72 3.15 8.82 2.58
CA GLY A 72 2.23 9.33 1.57
C GLY A 72 0.88 8.61 1.60
N PHE A 73 0.88 7.28 1.74
CA PHE A 73 -0.35 6.51 1.86
C PHE A 73 -1.13 6.80 3.14
N LEU A 74 -0.44 6.98 4.28
CA LEU A 74 -1.10 7.40 5.52
C LEU A 74 -1.77 8.77 5.37
N GLY A 75 -1.11 9.71 4.66
CA GLY A 75 -1.71 11.00 4.32
C GLY A 75 -2.94 10.86 3.44
N TRP A 76 -2.89 10.00 2.41
CA TRP A 76 -4.05 9.70 1.57
C TRP A 76 -5.21 9.09 2.38
N MET A 77 -4.92 8.13 3.27
CA MET A 77 -5.94 7.54 4.16
C MET A 77 -6.60 8.60 5.05
N PHE A 78 -5.83 9.56 5.55
CA PHE A 78 -6.35 10.68 6.32
C PHE A 78 -7.29 11.55 5.48
N CYS A 79 -6.91 11.89 4.25
CA CYS A 79 -7.77 12.63 3.32
C CYS A 79 -9.06 11.86 2.97
N ALA A 80 -8.98 10.54 2.83
CA ALA A 80 -10.11 9.67 2.50
C ALA A 80 -11.21 9.62 3.58
N PHE A 81 -10.95 10.12 4.81
CA PHE A 81 -11.99 10.31 5.82
C PHE A 81 -12.90 11.52 5.53
N PHE A 82 -12.38 12.53 4.83
CA PHE A 82 -13.10 13.78 4.56
C PHE A 82 -13.69 13.85 3.15
N LEU A 83 -13.21 13.01 2.23
CA LEU A 83 -13.74 12.90 0.88
C LEU A 83 -14.47 11.56 0.71
N SER A 84 -15.63 11.60 0.05
CA SER A 84 -16.18 10.41 -0.62
C SER A 84 -15.28 10.12 -1.82
N ALA A 85 -14.58 9.00 -1.79
CA ALA A 85 -13.69 8.53 -2.84
C ALA A 85 -14.47 7.77 -3.92
N THR A 86 -15.66 8.25 -4.28
CA THR A 86 -16.48 7.69 -5.36
C THR A 86 -15.69 7.75 -6.67
N GLY A 87 -15.14 6.60 -7.07
CA GLY A 87 -14.38 6.44 -8.32
C GLY A 87 -12.86 6.62 -8.22
N ASP A 88 -12.27 6.63 -7.02
CA ASP A 88 -10.83 6.89 -6.88
C ASP A 88 -9.96 5.70 -7.32
N ARG A 89 -9.52 5.74 -8.59
CA ARG A 89 -8.56 4.78 -9.16
C ARG A 89 -7.19 4.86 -8.46
N MET A 90 -6.91 5.93 -7.74
CA MET A 90 -5.63 6.15 -7.06
C MET A 90 -5.36 5.10 -5.99
N LEU A 91 -6.39 4.62 -5.28
CA LEU A 91 -6.22 3.53 -4.31
C LEU A 91 -5.61 2.30 -4.97
N TRP A 92 -6.14 1.87 -6.12
CA TRP A 92 -5.66 0.69 -6.83
C TRP A 92 -4.24 0.86 -7.37
N VAL A 93 -3.87 2.08 -7.79
CA VAL A 93 -2.48 2.41 -8.15
C VAL A 93 -1.57 2.27 -6.94
N ILE A 94 -1.97 2.78 -5.77
CA ILE A 94 -1.17 2.69 -4.55
C ILE A 94 -1.05 1.23 -4.08
N VAL A 95 -2.11 0.42 -4.20
CA VAL A 95 -2.06 -1.02 -3.93
C VAL A 95 -1.00 -1.68 -4.81
N GLY A 96 -1.05 -1.47 -6.13
CA GLY A 96 -0.05 -2.00 -7.06
C GLY A 96 1.37 -1.53 -6.73
N TYR A 97 1.53 -0.24 -6.41
CA TYR A 97 2.80 0.34 -5.99
C TYR A 97 3.35 -0.30 -4.70
N SER A 98 2.49 -0.62 -3.72
CA SER A 98 2.89 -1.28 -2.48
C SER A 98 3.42 -2.70 -2.71
N VAL A 99 2.78 -3.45 -3.61
CA VAL A 99 3.20 -4.80 -4.00
C VAL A 99 4.52 -4.73 -4.74
N ALA A 100 4.64 -3.82 -5.72
CA ALA A 100 5.90 -3.61 -6.45
C ALA A 100 7.04 -3.23 -5.50
N SER A 101 6.79 -2.34 -4.55
CA SER A 101 7.76 -1.93 -3.52
C SER A 101 8.26 -3.11 -2.69
N LEU A 102 7.37 -4.01 -2.28
CA LEU A 102 7.76 -5.23 -1.56
C LEU A 102 8.63 -6.15 -2.42
N LEU A 103 8.23 -6.42 -3.67
CA LEU A 103 8.97 -7.28 -4.58
C LEU A 103 10.37 -6.73 -4.91
N VAL A 104 10.45 -5.43 -5.20
CA VAL A 104 11.72 -4.74 -5.43
C VAL A 104 12.61 -4.81 -4.20
N SER A 105 12.06 -4.64 -2.99
CA SER A 105 12.86 -4.76 -1.75
C SER A 105 13.50 -6.14 -1.58
N ILE A 106 12.80 -7.20 -2.02
CA ILE A 106 13.32 -8.58 -1.97
C ILE A 106 14.44 -8.76 -3.00
N GLN A 107 14.23 -8.26 -4.22
CA GLN A 107 15.22 -8.36 -5.29
C GLN A 107 16.51 -7.60 -4.96
N VAL A 108 16.39 -6.34 -4.51
CA VAL A 108 17.53 -5.50 -4.12
C VAL A 108 18.27 -6.09 -2.92
N ALA A 109 17.54 -6.55 -1.90
CA ALA A 109 18.19 -7.16 -0.74
C ALA A 109 18.97 -8.42 -1.12
N LYS A 110 18.50 -9.18 -2.11
CA LYS A 110 19.17 -10.38 -2.62
C LYS A 110 20.41 -10.03 -3.45
N SER A 111 20.37 -9.02 -4.31
CA SER A 111 21.54 -8.63 -5.12
C SER A 111 22.69 -8.17 -4.24
N ILE A 112 22.40 -7.37 -3.21
CA ILE A 112 23.42 -6.90 -2.25
C ILE A 112 24.07 -8.07 -1.49
N ASP A 113 23.30 -9.08 -1.10
CA ASP A 113 23.87 -10.26 -0.42
C ASP A 113 24.77 -11.09 -1.35
N LEU A 114 24.42 -11.17 -2.64
CA LEU A 114 25.20 -11.88 -3.64
C LEU A 114 26.52 -11.16 -3.93
N GLU A 115 26.50 -9.84 -4.04
CA GLU A 115 27.70 -9.02 -4.23
C GLU A 115 28.69 -9.20 -3.08
N LYS A 116 28.22 -9.11 -1.83
CA LYS A 116 29.05 -9.36 -0.63
C LYS A 116 29.67 -10.75 -0.65
N LYS A 117 28.89 -11.77 -1.00
CA LYS A 117 29.39 -13.15 -1.08
C LYS A 117 30.46 -13.32 -2.17
N GLN A 118 30.33 -12.63 -3.30
CA GLN A 118 31.35 -12.65 -4.35
C GLN A 118 32.64 -11.95 -3.92
N GLU A 119 32.54 -10.84 -3.19
CA GLU A 119 33.69 -10.14 -2.62
C GLU A 119 34.45 -11.00 -1.60
N GLU A 120 33.73 -11.69 -0.71
CA GLU A 120 34.33 -12.64 0.24
C GLU A 120 35.08 -13.78 -0.47
N ILE A 121 34.49 -14.35 -1.53
CA ILE A 121 35.13 -15.41 -2.32
C ILE A 121 36.40 -14.89 -3.00
N LYS A 122 36.35 -13.71 -3.62
CA LYS A 122 37.53 -13.09 -4.27
C LYS A 122 38.63 -12.76 -3.24
N GLY A 123 38.25 -12.22 -2.09
CA GLY A 123 39.17 -11.89 -1.00
C GLY A 123 39.88 -13.12 -0.43
N ASN A 124 39.22 -14.27 -0.36
CA ASN A 124 39.83 -15.53 0.10
C ASN A 124 40.72 -16.22 -0.95
N LEU A 125 40.60 -15.87 -2.23
CA LEU A 125 41.40 -16.44 -3.32
C LEU A 125 42.72 -15.67 -3.57
N SER A 126 42.82 -14.40 -3.18
CA SER A 126 44.03 -13.57 -3.34
C SER A 126 45.26 -14.00 -2.53
N PRO A 127 45.18 -14.61 -1.32
CA PRO A 127 46.37 -15.08 -0.61
C PRO A 127 46.95 -16.37 -1.20
N ILE A 128 46.19 -17.11 -2.02
CA ILE A 128 46.64 -18.39 -2.60
C ILE A 128 47.52 -18.15 -3.85
N SER A 129 47.33 -17.06 -4.59
CA SER A 129 48.09 -16.79 -5.82
C SER A 129 49.53 -16.30 -5.60
N HIS A 130 49.92 -15.96 -4.36
CA HIS A 130 51.28 -15.56 -4.01
C HIS A 130 52.11 -16.70 -3.39
N ALA A 131 51.51 -17.88 -3.20
CA ALA A 131 52.14 -19.04 -2.58
C ALA A 131 52.52 -20.17 -3.57
N ALA A 132 52.31 -19.95 -4.88
CA ALA A 132 52.69 -20.85 -5.97
C ALA A 132 53.69 -20.16 -6.91
#